data_AF-F3CE30-F1
#
_entry.id   AF-F3CE30-F1
#
_cell.length_a   1.000
_cell.length_b   1.000
_cell.length_c   1.000
_cell.angle_alpha   90.00
_cell.angle_beta   90.00
_cell.angle_gamma   90.00
#
_symmetry.space_group_name_H-M   'P 1'
#
loop_
_entity.id
_entity.type
_entity.pdbx_description
1 polymer ?
#
loop_
_entity_poly.entity_id
_entity_poly.type
_entity_poly.pdbx_seq_one_letter_code
_entity_poly.pdbx_strand_id
1 'polypeptide(L)' 'MKAPPIVREEAWVSVSGLNKSFASSRVLQDIDLSLFPGEVVALLGANGAVNPRW' A
#
# COMPACT_ATOMS: atom_id res chain seq x y z
N MET A 1 26.81 -29.92 0.69
CA MET A 1 25.53 -29.27 1.03
C MET A 1 25.44 -27.97 0.23
N LYS A 2 24.39 -27.79 -0.56
CA LYS A 2 24.18 -26.56 -1.36
C LYS A 2 23.68 -25.48 -0.38
N ALA A 3 24.26 -24.28 -0.42
CA ALA A 3 23.70 -23.14 0.31
C ALA A 3 22.22 -22.99 -0.06
N PRO A 4 21.32 -22.65 0.89
CA PRO A 4 19.93 -22.36 0.54
C PRO A 4 19.93 -21.30 -0.56
N PRO A 5 19.08 -21.42 -1.59
CA PRO A 5 18.92 -20.32 -2.53
C PRO A 5 18.56 -19.08 -1.71
N ILE A 6 19.32 -18.01 -1.88
CA ILE A 6 18.98 -16.71 -1.32
C ILE A 6 17.73 -16.28 -2.09
N VAL A 7 16.55 -16.62 -1.56
CA VAL A 7 15.29 -16.13 -2.11
C VAL A 7 15.33 -14.63 -1.86
N ARG A 8 15.49 -13.86 -2.93
CA ARG A 8 15.20 -12.43 -2.84
C ARG A 8 13.71 -12.35 -2.53
N GLU A 9 13.35 -11.81 -1.38
CA GLU A 9 11.95 -11.55 -1.06
C GLU A 9 11.44 -10.54 -2.07
N GLU A 10 10.76 -11.02 -3.10
CA GLU A 10 10.00 -10.16 -3.99
C GLU A 10 8.71 -9.76 -3.29
N ALA A 11 8.30 -8.51 -3.48
CA ALA A 11 7.01 -8.05 -3.01
C ALA A 11 5.92 -8.89 -3.69
N TRP A 12 5.09 -9.57 -2.90
CA TRP A 12 3.95 -10.33 -3.42
C TRP A 12 2.84 -9.43 -3.92
N VAL A 13 2.72 -8.24 -3.33
CA VAL A 13 1.84 -7.18 -3.80
C VAL A 13 2.68 -5.95 -4.05
N SER A 14 2.58 -5.36 -5.24
CA SER A 14 3.20 -4.07 -5.53
C SER A 14 2.25 -3.23 -6.36
N VAL A 15 2.05 -1.98 -5.96
CA VAL A 15 1.32 -0.97 -6.72
C VAL A 15 2.14 0.30 -6.75
N SER A 16 2.12 0.99 -7.88
CA SER A 16 2.75 2.30 -8.03
C SER A 16 1.74 3.32 -8.53
N GLY A 17 1.88 4.57 -8.09
CA GLY A 17 1.00 5.67 -8.48
C GLY A 17 -0.47 5.45 -8.11
N LEU A 18 -0.75 4.81 -6.98
CA LEU A 18 -2.12 4.56 -6.53
C LEU A 18 -2.80 5.89 -6.19
N ASN A 19 -3.90 6.14 -6.90
CA ASN A 19 -4.74 7.32 -6.73
C ASN A 19 -6.16 6.88 -6.39
N LYS A 20 -6.82 7.61 -5.48
CA LYS A 20 -8.22 7.36 -5.12
C LYS A 20 -8.94 8.68 -4.90
N SER A 21 -10.14 8.79 -5.46
CA SER A 21 -11.04 9.92 -5.26
C SER A 21 -12.46 9.45 -4.92
N PHE A 22 -13.20 10.29 -4.21
CA PHE A 22 -14.64 10.19 -3.97
C PHE A 22 -15.28 11.51 -4.41
N ALA A 23 -16.12 11.46 -5.44
CA ALA A 23 -16.62 12.65 -6.14
C ALA A 23 -15.47 13.62 -6.49
N SER A 24 -15.56 14.88 -6.08
CA SER A 24 -14.54 15.91 -6.30
C SER A 24 -13.37 15.85 -5.31
N SER A 25 -13.41 14.97 -4.31
CA SER A 25 -12.36 14.85 -3.29
C SER A 25 -11.33 13.78 -3.66
N ARG A 26 -10.06 14.16 -3.74
CA ARG A 26 -8.94 13.23 -3.86
C ARG A 26 -8.48 12.82 -2.47
N VAL A 27 -8.43 11.52 -2.21
CA VAL A 27 -8.13 10.94 -0.90
C VAL A 27 -6.84 10.13 -0.87
N LEU A 28 -6.39 9.60 -2.01
CA LEU A 28 -5.03 9.09 -2.20
C LEU A 28 -4.44 9.73 -3.45
N GLN A 29 -3.18 10.15 -3.37
CA GLN A 29 -2.47 10.76 -4.49
C GLN A 29 -1.10 10.12 -4.65
N ASP A 30 -0.88 9.48 -5.80
CA ASP A 30 0.40 8.92 -6.25
C ASP A 30 1.12 8.08 -5.18
N ILE A 31 0.41 7.13 -4.58
CA ILE A 31 0.95 6.26 -3.53
C ILE A 31 1.62 5.02 -4.13
N ASP A 32 2.85 4.76 -3.71
CA ASP A 32 3.55 3.50 -3.99
C ASP A 32 3.46 2.61 -2.74
N LEU A 33 3.07 1.34 -2.93
CA LEU A 33 2.95 0.35 -1.85
C LEU A 33 3.48 -1.00 -2.31
N SER A 34 4.36 -1.60 -1.51
CA SER A 34 4.84 -2.96 -1.68
C SER A 34 4.65 -3.74 -0.38
N LEU A 35 4.14 -4.97 -0.47
CA LEU A 35 3.97 -5.89 0.66
C LEU A 35 4.80 -7.15 0.42
N PHE A 36 5.65 -7.46 1.38
CA PHE A 36 6.54 -8.62 1.34
C PHE A 36 5.95 -9.80 2.12
N PRO A 37 6.41 -11.04 1.87
CA PRO A 37 5.89 -12.22 2.53
C PRO A 37 6.02 -12.14 4.05
N GLY A 38 4.94 -12.41 4.78
CA GLY A 38 4.94 -12.40 6.25
C GLY A 38 4.81 -11.03 6.90
N GLU A 39 4.73 -9.95 6.12
CA GLU A 39 4.47 -8.61 6.66
C GLU A 39 3.00 -8.43 7.03
N VAL A 40 2.77 -7.77 8.17
CA VAL A 40 1.46 -7.26 8.57
C VAL A 40 1.55 -5.73 8.58
N VAL A 41 0.87 -5.09 7.63
CA VAL A 41 0.85 -3.64 7.48
C VAL A 41 -0.48 -3.08 7.96
N ALA A 42 -0.43 -2.10 8.87
CA ALA A 42 -1.58 -1.32 9.28
C ALA A 42 -1.57 0.03 8.58
N LEU A 43 -2.65 0.37 7.87
CA LEU A 43 -2.85 1.69 7.29
C LEU A 43 -3.58 2.57 8.32
N LEU A 44 -2.91 3.62 8.78
CA LEU A 44 -3.42 4.57 9.77
C LEU A 44 -3.58 5.95 9.11
N GLY A 45 -4.60 6.68 9.51
CA GLY A 45 -4.85 8.05 9.04
C GLY A 45 -5.78 8.80 9.96
N ALA A 46 -5.73 10.13 9.91
CA ALA A 46 -6.70 10.97 10.63
C ALA A 46 -8.13 10.63 10.16
N ASN A 47 -9.12 10.68 11.07
CA ASN A 47 -10.54 10.57 10.73
C ASN A 47 -10.86 11.68 9.70
N GLY A 48 -10.91 11.33 8.41
CA GLY A 48 -10.85 12.33 7.34
C GLY A 48 -10.33 11.83 5.98
N ALA A 49 -9.84 10.59 5.86
CA ALA A 49 -9.69 9.92 4.55
C ALA A 49 -11.05 9.76 3.81
N VAL A 50 -12.15 10.06 4.50
CA VAL A 50 -13.43 10.45 3.90
C VAL A 50 -13.76 11.84 4.42
N ASN A 51 -14.01 12.79 3.51
CA ASN A 51 -14.49 14.13 3.80
C ASN A 51 -15.71 14.08 4.77
N PRO A 52 -15.76 14.87 5.87
CA PRO A 52 -16.89 14.83 6.81
C PRO A 52 -18.17 15.53 6.29
N ARG A 53 -18.16 16.05 5.05
CA ARG A 53 -19.34 16.64 4.41
C ARG A 53 -20.03 15.62 3.50
N TRP A 54 -20.97 14.87 4.07
CA TRP A 54 -22.09 14.25 3.36
C TRP A 54 -23.23 15.27 3.29
#